data_AF-A0A3D1BIQ7-F1
#
_entry.id   AF-A0A3D1BIQ7-F1
#
_cell.length_a   1.000
_cell.length_b   1.000
_cell.length_c   1.000
_cell.angle_alpha   90.00
_cell.angle_beta   90.00
_cell.angle_gamma   90.00
#
_symmetry.space_group_name_H-M   'P 1'
#
loop_
_entity.id
_entity.type
_entity.pdbx_description
1 polymer ?
#
loop_
_entity_poly.entity_id
_entity_poly.type
_entity_poly.pdbx_seq_one_letter_code
_entity_poly.pdbx_strand_id
1 'polypeptide(L)'
;MESIGDIIKKLQRKVSDDNKKNTQEKDQEELFDTASLTSPKYISGRKKGYITKEYQSYGAWLSRQLNDPKRISMYIKWAKDKPRGILENAYRFTVDYPKAKNKSRIFMWKVKELEGDKVKKYA
;
A
#
# COMPACT_ATOMS: atom_id res chain seq x y z
N MET A 1 17.54 -4.00 -45.17
CA MET A 1 16.24 -4.64 -44.83
C MET A 1 16.43 -5.35 -43.50
N GLU A 2 15.59 -5.12 -42.49
CA GLU A 2 15.69 -5.89 -41.23
C GLU A 2 15.48 -7.38 -41.56
N SER A 3 16.36 -8.26 -41.06
CA SER A 3 16.23 -9.71 -41.30
C SER A 3 15.00 -10.24 -40.58
N ILE A 4 14.30 -11.19 -41.20
CA ILE A 4 13.13 -11.87 -40.59
C ILE A 4 13.52 -12.46 -39.23
N GLY A 5 14.76 -12.95 -39.08
CA GLY A 5 15.28 -13.43 -37.80
C GLY A 5 15.41 -12.35 -36.72
N ASP A 6 15.79 -11.12 -37.10
CA ASP A 6 15.89 -9.99 -36.18
C ASP A 6 14.51 -9.50 -35.73
N ILE A 7 13.53 -9.54 -36.64
CA ILE A 7 12.13 -9.21 -36.34
C ILE A 7 11.56 -10.22 -35.35
N ILE A 8 11.78 -11.52 -35.56
CA ILE A 8 11.35 -12.58 -34.63
C ILE A 8 12.01 -12.42 -33.26
N LYS A 9 13.31 -12.11 -33.21
CA LYS A 9 14.03 -11.90 -31.95
C LYS A 9 13.54 -10.66 -31.20
N LYS A 10 13.18 -9.59 -31.93
CA LYS A 10 12.59 -8.36 -31.38
C LYS A 10 11.17 -8.62 -30.84
N LEU A 11 10.38 -9.44 -31.54
CA LEU A 11 9.06 -9.89 -31.08
C LEU A 11 9.16 -10.77 -29.83
N GLN A 12 10.06 -11.74 -29.79
CA GLN A 12 10.28 -12.59 -28.61
C GLN A 12 10.75 -11.81 -27.38
N ARG A 13 11.63 -10.81 -27.56
CA ARG A 13 12.01 -9.88 -26.48
C ARG A 13 10.82 -9.06 -25.99
N LYS A 14 10.00 -8.53 -26.90
CA LYS A 14 8.78 -7.78 -26.57
C LYS A 14 7.80 -8.60 -25.74
N VAL A 15 7.53 -9.86 -26.16
CA VAL A 15 6.66 -10.79 -25.42
C VAL A 15 7.21 -11.13 -24.03
N SER A 16 8.53 -11.21 -23.88
CA SER A 16 9.20 -11.45 -22.59
C SER A 16 9.09 -10.23 -21.66
N ASP A 17 9.25 -9.02 -22.19
CA ASP A 17 9.08 -7.76 -21.46
C ASP A 17 7.61 -7.51 -21.08
N ASP A 18 6.65 -7.88 -21.93
CA ASP A 18 5.22 -7.77 -21.66
C ASP A 18 4.75 -8.80 -20.61
N ASN A 19 5.30 -10.02 -20.60
CA ASN A 19 5.08 -10.99 -19.51
C ASN A 19 5.76 -10.57 -18.20
N LYS A 20 6.92 -9.90 -18.27
CA LYS A 20 7.59 -9.31 -17.10
C LYS A 20 6.76 -8.14 -16.53
N LYS A 21 6.14 -7.33 -17.39
CA LYS A 21 5.14 -6.30 -17.01
C LYS A 21 3.81 -6.86 -16.50
N ASN A 22 3.44 -8.07 -16.90
CA ASN A 22 2.24 -8.76 -16.39
C ASN A 22 2.50 -9.48 -15.06
N THR A 23 3.76 -9.86 -14.79
CA THR A 23 4.25 -10.41 -13.52
C THR A 23 4.64 -9.33 -12.52
N GLN A 24 4.96 -8.12 -12.99
CA GLN A 24 4.96 -6.89 -12.21
C GLN A 24 3.50 -6.46 -11.99
N GLU A 25 2.89 -6.93 -10.91
CA GLU A 25 1.58 -6.50 -10.46
C GLU A 25 1.55 -4.98 -10.24
N LYS A 26 1.28 -4.15 -11.27
CA LYS A 26 0.95 -2.69 -11.20
C LYS A 26 1.18 -2.12 -9.80
N ASP A 27 2.46 -1.87 -9.52
CA ASP A 27 3.01 -1.86 -8.17
C ASP A 27 2.22 -0.87 -7.30
N GLN A 28 2.01 -1.21 -6.04
CA GLN A 28 1.20 -0.44 -5.09
C GLN A 28 1.65 1.03 -4.94
N GLU A 29 2.83 1.35 -5.46
CA GLU A 29 3.50 2.63 -5.53
C GLU A 29 2.85 3.62 -6.51
N GLU A 30 2.09 3.17 -7.52
CA GLU A 30 1.46 4.07 -8.50
C GLU A 30 0.28 4.88 -7.93
N LEU A 31 -0.34 4.40 -6.84
CA LEU A 31 -1.55 5.03 -6.27
C LEU A 31 -1.25 5.95 -5.07
N PHE A 32 -0.13 5.70 -4.39
CA PHE A 32 0.36 6.42 -3.21
C PHE A 32 1.89 6.33 -3.17
N ASP A 33 2.57 7.44 -2.86
CA ASP A 33 3.99 7.42 -2.54
C ASP A 33 4.22 6.73 -1.17
N THR A 34 4.26 5.40 -1.19
CA THR A 34 4.45 4.59 0.02
C THR A 34 5.93 4.51 0.44
N ALA A 35 6.85 4.85 -0.46
CA ALA A 35 8.29 4.82 -0.20
C ALA A 35 8.69 5.91 0.80
N SER A 36 8.17 7.13 0.65
CA SER A 36 8.46 8.24 1.59
C SER A 36 7.93 7.99 3.00
N LEU A 37 6.89 7.16 3.14
CA LEU A 37 6.25 6.87 4.43
C LEU A 37 6.82 5.60 5.08
N THR A 38 7.56 4.78 4.33
CA THR A 38 8.13 3.51 4.80
C THR A 38 9.55 3.74 5.34
N SER A 39 9.70 3.79 6.66
CA SER A 39 11.02 3.80 7.31
C SER A 39 11.47 2.38 7.75
N PRO A 40 12.72 1.97 7.47
CA PRO A 40 13.28 0.69 7.94
C PRO A 40 13.38 0.56 9.46
N LYS A 41 13.23 1.66 10.21
CA LYS A 41 13.39 1.74 11.67
C LYS A 41 12.49 0.77 12.44
N TYR A 42 11.34 0.40 11.87
CA TYR A 42 10.38 -0.52 12.49
C TYR A 42 10.43 -1.95 11.92
N ILE A 43 11.23 -2.17 10.87
CA ILE A 43 11.31 -3.41 10.09
C ILE A 43 12.64 -4.12 10.34
N SER A 44 13.73 -3.36 10.50
CA SER A 44 15.08 -3.90 10.68
C SER A 44 15.35 -4.26 12.14
N GLY A 45 15.70 -5.53 12.40
CA GLY A 45 15.93 -6.09 13.73
C GLY A 45 17.13 -5.54 14.51
N ARG A 46 17.75 -4.43 14.09
CA ARG A 46 18.95 -3.87 14.74
C ARG A 46 18.66 -3.12 16.03
N LYS A 47 17.45 -2.60 16.24
CA LYS A 47 16.95 -2.05 17.51
C LYS A 47 15.42 -2.11 17.51
N LYS A 48 14.82 -2.94 18.36
CA LYS A 48 13.36 -2.93 18.58
C LYS A 48 13.01 -1.63 19.30
N GLY A 49 12.32 -0.71 18.61
CA GLY A 49 11.77 0.48 19.27
C GLY A 49 10.66 0.09 20.23
N TYR A 50 10.61 0.72 21.41
CA TYR A 50 9.49 0.54 22.34
C TYR A 50 8.23 1.23 21.79
N ILE A 51 7.08 0.58 21.96
CA ILE A 51 5.76 1.16 21.73
C ILE A 51 5.42 1.96 22.99
N THR A 52 5.40 3.28 22.88
CA THR A 52 5.14 4.18 24.02
C THR A 52 3.80 4.89 23.92
N LYS A 53 3.23 5.00 22.72
CA LYS A 53 1.98 5.73 22.47
C LYS A 53 0.94 4.85 21.79
N GLU A 54 -0.33 5.14 22.05
CA GLU A 54 -1.46 4.37 21.52
C GLU A 54 -1.51 4.36 19.98
N TYR A 55 -1.21 5.49 19.32
CA TYR A 55 -1.19 5.52 17.85
C TYR A 55 -0.09 4.61 17.25
N GLN A 56 0.98 4.30 18.00
CA GLN A 56 2.02 3.38 17.56
C GLN A 56 1.55 1.94 17.63
N SER A 57 0.91 1.53 18.73
CA SER A 57 0.30 0.20 18.83
C SER A 57 -0.81 0.03 17.81
N TYR A 58 -1.64 1.05 17.60
CA TYR A 58 -2.73 1.00 16.63
C TYR A 58 -2.23 0.89 15.19
N GLY A 59 -1.25 1.70 14.78
CA GLY A 59 -0.66 1.59 13.45
C GLY A 59 0.00 0.24 13.20
N ALA A 60 0.68 -0.31 14.22
CA ALA A 60 1.24 -1.66 14.17
C ALA A 60 0.15 -2.72 14.01
N TRP A 61 -0.94 -2.62 14.80
CA TRP A 61 -2.08 -3.52 14.71
C TRP A 61 -2.74 -3.48 13.32
N LEU A 62 -3.01 -2.28 12.78
CA LEU A 62 -3.57 -2.09 11.43
C LEU A 62 -2.71 -2.78 10.36
N SER A 63 -1.39 -2.58 10.41
CA SER A 63 -0.48 -3.18 9.43
C SER A 63 -0.57 -4.71 9.43
N ARG A 64 -0.79 -5.31 10.61
CA ARG A 64 -0.92 -6.76 10.76
C ARG A 64 -2.29 -7.28 10.31
N GLN A 65 -3.37 -6.55 10.60
CA GLN A 65 -4.71 -6.91 10.13
C GLN A 65 -4.84 -6.82 8.60
N LEU A 66 -4.20 -5.83 7.99
CA LEU A 66 -4.19 -5.63 6.54
C LEU A 66 -3.17 -6.53 5.81
N ASN A 67 -2.45 -7.39 6.54
CA ASN A 67 -1.40 -8.29 6.04
C ASN A 67 -0.27 -7.55 5.30
N ASP A 68 0.12 -6.39 5.80
CA ASP A 68 1.14 -5.52 5.22
C ASP A 68 2.13 -4.99 6.27
N PRO A 69 2.94 -5.89 6.86
CA PRO A 69 3.92 -5.53 7.86
C PRO A 69 5.07 -4.67 7.29
N LYS A 70 5.28 -4.70 5.96
CA LYS A 70 6.34 -3.94 5.29
C LYS A 70 6.14 -2.43 5.41
N ARG A 71 4.89 -1.96 5.49
CA ARG A 71 4.57 -0.52 5.58
C ARG A 71 4.10 -0.09 6.97
N ILE A 72 4.54 -0.79 8.03
CA ILE A 72 4.13 -0.50 9.42
C ILE A 72 4.33 0.98 9.82
N SER A 73 5.43 1.59 9.39
CA SER A 73 5.76 3.00 9.66
C SER A 73 4.74 3.97 9.06
N MET A 74 4.25 3.67 7.86
CA MET A 74 3.22 4.45 7.20
C MET A 74 1.89 4.38 7.99
N TYR A 75 1.47 3.19 8.42
CA TYR A 75 0.25 3.04 9.21
C TYR A 75 0.36 3.75 10.57
N ILE A 76 1.53 3.70 11.23
CA ILE A 76 1.79 4.45 12.47
C ILE A 76 1.71 5.96 12.23
N LYS A 77 2.28 6.45 11.13
CA LYS A 77 2.21 7.87 10.77
C LYS A 77 0.77 8.30 10.49
N TRP A 78 0.01 7.51 9.75
CA TRP A 78 -1.41 7.78 9.50
C TRP A 78 -2.23 7.74 10.79
N ALA A 79 -1.97 6.79 11.69
CA ALA A 79 -2.62 6.74 13.00
C ALA A 79 -2.32 7.97 13.88
N LYS A 80 -1.17 8.59 13.68
CA LYS A 80 -0.79 9.84 14.36
C LYS A 80 -1.45 11.07 13.74
N ASP A 81 -1.47 11.14 12.41
CA ASP A 81 -1.83 12.36 11.67
C ASP A 81 -3.34 12.44 11.37
N LYS A 82 -4.02 11.30 11.16
CA LYS A 82 -5.44 11.24 10.76
C LYS A 82 -6.34 10.96 11.96
N PRO A 83 -7.58 11.50 11.98
CA PRO A 83 -8.52 11.22 13.06
C PRO A 83 -8.94 9.75 13.06
N ARG A 84 -9.00 9.16 14.27
CA ARG A 84 -9.22 7.73 14.49
C ARG A 84 -10.44 7.17 13.76
N GLY A 85 -11.56 7.90 13.78
CA GLY A 85 -12.80 7.48 13.14
C GLY A 85 -12.70 7.25 11.63
N ILE A 86 -11.82 7.97 10.92
CA ILE A 86 -11.60 7.72 9.48
C ILE A 86 -10.94 6.36 9.28
N LEU A 87 -9.88 6.09 10.05
CA LEU A 87 -9.12 4.84 9.93
C LEU A 87 -9.97 3.64 10.34
N GLU A 88 -10.80 3.77 11.38
CA GLU A 88 -11.71 2.70 11.80
C GLU A 88 -12.81 2.43 10.77
N ASN A 89 -13.41 3.48 10.20
CA ASN A 89 -14.42 3.31 9.17
C ASN A 89 -13.82 2.66 7.90
N ALA A 90 -12.63 3.08 7.49
CA ALA A 90 -11.92 2.46 6.38
C ALA A 90 -11.53 1.00 6.68
N TYR A 91 -11.13 0.71 7.91
CA TYR A 91 -10.82 -0.65 8.34
C TYR A 91 -12.06 -1.54 8.31
N ARG A 92 -13.18 -1.10 8.90
CA ARG A 92 -14.46 -1.83 8.89
C ARG A 92 -14.89 -2.18 7.47
N PHE A 93 -14.84 -1.20 6.56
CA PHE A 93 -15.11 -1.44 5.14
C PHE A 93 -14.19 -2.49 4.52
N THR A 94 -12.91 -2.52 4.90
CA THR A 94 -11.95 -3.49 4.37
C THR A 94 -12.19 -4.91 4.89
N VAL A 95 -12.66 -5.05 6.12
CA VAL A 95 -12.97 -6.36 6.75
C VAL A 95 -14.09 -7.08 6.00
N ASP A 96 -15.03 -6.34 5.43
CA ASP A 96 -16.12 -6.90 4.62
C ASP A 96 -15.63 -7.62 3.35
N TYR A 97 -14.36 -7.45 2.96
CA TYR A 97 -13.71 -8.11 1.82
C TYR A 97 -12.62 -9.11 2.27
N PRO A 98 -12.98 -10.24 2.89
CA PRO A 98 -12.00 -11.18 3.45
C PRO A 98 -11.14 -11.87 2.37
N LYS A 99 -11.70 -12.08 1.17
CA LYS A 99 -11.03 -12.74 0.03
C LYS A 99 -10.17 -11.80 -0.83
N ALA A 100 -10.07 -10.51 -0.48
CA ALA A 100 -9.31 -9.56 -1.26
C ALA A 100 -7.80 -9.87 -1.23
N LYS A 101 -7.18 -9.91 -2.43
CA LYS A 101 -5.74 -10.18 -2.58
C LYS A 101 -4.87 -9.11 -1.90
N ASN A 102 -5.31 -7.85 -1.92
CA ASN A 102 -4.57 -6.69 -1.40
C ASN A 102 -5.45 -5.81 -0.50
N LYS A 103 -5.72 -6.26 0.74
CA LYS A 103 -6.54 -5.53 1.73
C LYS A 103 -6.03 -4.12 2.01
N SER A 104 -4.71 -3.95 2.09
CA SER A 104 -4.07 -2.64 2.25
C SER A 104 -4.47 -1.62 1.19
N ARG A 105 -4.63 -2.04 -0.07
CA ARG A 105 -4.99 -1.11 -1.16
C ARG A 105 -6.42 -0.62 -1.01
N ILE A 106 -7.34 -1.52 -0.67
CA ILE A 106 -8.74 -1.20 -0.39
C ILE A 106 -8.83 -0.22 0.79
N PHE A 107 -8.09 -0.50 1.85
CA PHE A 107 -8.01 0.38 3.01
C PHE A 107 -7.52 1.78 2.64
N MET A 108 -6.39 1.90 1.94
CA MET A 108 -5.83 3.20 1.56
C MET A 108 -6.76 3.99 0.64
N TRP A 109 -7.37 3.30 -0.35
CA TRP A 109 -8.37 3.91 -1.21
C TRP A 109 -9.56 4.44 -0.41
N LYS A 110 -10.07 3.66 0.54
CA LYS A 110 -11.20 4.06 1.38
C LYS A 110 -10.86 5.22 2.30
N VAL A 111 -9.65 5.27 2.85
CA VAL A 111 -9.17 6.43 3.63
C VAL A 111 -9.19 7.69 2.77
N LYS A 112 -8.66 7.63 1.55
CA LYS A 112 -8.63 8.77 0.63
C LYS A 112 -10.04 9.24 0.24
N GLU A 113 -10.96 8.31 0.01
CA GLU A 113 -12.38 8.61 -0.28
C GLU A 113 -13.03 9.36 0.90
N LEU A 114 -12.90 8.82 2.11
CA LEU A 114 -13.48 9.43 3.32
C LEU A 114 -12.89 10.81 3.65
N GLU A 115 -11.61 11.04 3.31
CA GLU A 115 -11.00 12.36 3.44
C GLU A 115 -11.56 13.35 2.41
N GLY A 116 -11.75 12.92 1.16
CA GLY A 116 -12.38 13.73 0.12
C GLY A 116 -13.82 14.12 0.44
N ASP A 117 -14.61 13.19 1.00
CA ASP A 117 -16.00 13.45 1.39
C ASP A 117 -16.11 14.46 2.52
N LYS A 118 -15.16 14.45 3.46
CA LYS A 118 -15.09 15.50 4.49
C LYS A 118 -14.87 16.87 3.87
N VAL A 119 -13.93 17.00 2.93
CA VAL A 119 -13.67 18.28 2.25
C VAL A 119 -14.92 18.80 1.55
N LYS A 120 -15.64 17.93 0.82
CA LYS A 120 -16.88 18.31 0.12
C LYS A 120 -18.04 18.69 1.05
N LYS A 121 -18.09 18.13 2.26
CA LYS A 121 -19.16 18.41 3.23
C LYS A 121 -19.04 19.80 3.87
N TYR A 122 -17.85 20.39 3.88
CA TYR A 122 -17.58 21.70 4.47
C TYR A 122 -17.19 22.77 3.43
N ALA A 123 -17.26 22.44 2.14
CA ALA A 123 -17.09 23.36 1.01
C ALA A 123 -18.47 23.78 0.48
#